data_AF-A0A351CGS2-F1
#
_entry.id   AF-A0A351CGS2-F1
#
_cell.length_a   1.000
_cell.length_b   1.000
_cell.length_c   1.000
_cell.angle_alpha   90.00
_cell.angle_beta   90.00
_cell.angle_gamma   90.00
#
_symmetry.space_group_name_H-M   'P 1'
#
loop_
_entity.id
_entity.type
_entity.pdbx_description
1 polymer ?
#
loop_
_entity_poly.entity_id
_entity_poly.type
_entity_poly.pdbx_seq_one_letter_code
_entity_poly.pdbx_strand_id
1 'polypeptide(L)' 'MKIESTADLENIRQEYSNKLYYPDGTKVLFGMASCGIAAGAKAAFEKAQQDFPQGNGIQISQTGCLGFC' A
#
# COMPACT_ATOMS: atom_id res chain seq x y z
N MET A 1 19.64 5.88 1.34
CA MET A 1 20.45 4.65 1.45
C MET A 1 21.01 4.36 0.06
N LYS A 2 22.33 4.13 -0.07
CA LYS A 2 22.97 3.85 -1.36
C LYS A 2 23.21 2.35 -1.44
N ILE A 3 22.73 1.71 -2.52
CA ILE A 3 22.87 0.27 -2.75
C ILE A 3 24.09 0.09 -3.65
N GLU A 4 25.16 -0.52 -3.15
CA GLU A 4 26.42 -0.65 -3.87
C GLU A 4 26.78 -2.11 -4.15
N SER A 5 26.14 -3.06 -3.46
CA SER A 5 26.43 -4.49 -3.56
C SER A 5 25.18 -5.37 -3.38
N THR A 6 25.32 -6.66 -3.70
CA THR A 6 24.30 -7.67 -3.42
C THR A 6 24.11 -7.92 -1.92
N ALA A 7 25.14 -7.69 -1.12
CA ALA A 7 25.04 -7.80 0.34
C ALA A 7 24.08 -6.74 0.91
N ASP A 8 24.06 -5.53 0.34
CA ASP A 8 23.13 -4.48 0.74
C ASP A 8 21.68 -4.89 0.47
N LEU A 9 21.42 -5.56 -0.66
CA LEU A 9 20.10 -6.08 -0.98
C LEU A 9 19.66 -7.16 0.02
N GLU A 10 20.56 -8.04 0.44
CA GLU A 10 20.25 -9.06 1.44
C GLU A 10 19.97 -8.45 2.81
N ASN A 11 20.74 -7.43 3.21
CA ASN A 11 20.48 -6.70 4.46
C ASN A 11 19.10 -6.03 4.45
N ILE A 12 18.74 -5.35 3.35
CA ILE A 12 17.41 -4.75 3.19
C ILE A 12 16.33 -5.83 3.22
N ARG A 13 16.53 -6.96 2.53
CA ARG A 13 15.57 -8.06 2.53
C ARG A 13 15.32 -8.57 3.95
N GLN A 14 16.38 -8.80 4.73
CA GLN A 14 16.27 -9.28 6.12
C GLN A 14 15.57 -8.27 7.02
N GLU A 15 15.91 -6.98 6.89
CA GLU A 15 15.30 -5.91 7.68
C GLU A 15 13.79 -5.76 7.43
N TYR A 16 13.36 -5.89 6.17
CA TYR A 16 11.98 -5.61 5.78
C TYR A 16 11.10 -6.88 5.63
N SER A 17 11.69 -8.08 5.57
CA SER A 17 10.95 -9.34 5.42
C SER A 17 9.85 -9.48 6.47
N ASN A 18 10.18 -9.29 7.75
CA ASN A 18 9.19 -9.41 8.82
C ASN A 18 8.09 -8.35 8.73
N LYS A 19 8.45 -7.09 8.40
CA LYS A 19 7.47 -6.00 8.23
C LYS A 19 6.55 -6.21 7.04
N LEU A 20 7.03 -6.90 5.99
CA LEU A 20 6.26 -7.19 4.78
C LEU A 20 5.23 -8.29 5.01
N TYR A 21 5.62 -9.38 5.69
CA TYR A 21 4.75 -10.54 5.91
C TYR A 21 3.92 -10.46 7.19
N TYR A 22 4.37 -9.69 8.18
CA TYR A 22 3.70 -9.44 9.45
C TYR A 22 3.62 -7.94 9.73
N PRO A 23 2.84 -7.19 8.93
CA PRO A 23 2.69 -5.76 9.14
C PRO A 23 1.93 -5.48 10.43
N ASP A 24 2.28 -4.39 11.12
CA ASP A 24 1.62 -3.94 12.35
C ASP A 24 0.16 -3.50 12.13
N GLY A 25 -0.26 -3.37 10.87
CA GLY A 25 -1.58 -2.92 10.48
C GLY A 25 -1.98 -3.37 9.08
N THR A 26 -3.26 -3.17 8.75
CA THR A 26 -3.82 -3.52 7.45
C THR A 26 -3.68 -2.35 6.49
N LYS A 27 -3.00 -2.56 5.36
CA LYS A 27 -2.95 -1.58 4.27
C LYS A 27 -4.05 -1.87 3.26
N VAL A 28 -4.93 -0.90 3.03
CA VAL A 28 -6.02 -0.98 2.06
C VAL A 28 -5.65 -0.13 0.85
N LEU A 29 -5.56 -0.78 -0.32
CA LEU A 29 -5.17 -0.15 -1.58
C LEU A 29 -6.38 0.10 -2.46
N PHE A 30 -6.51 1.34 -2.95
CA PHE A 30 -7.52 1.72 -3.94
C PHE A 30 -6.84 1.84 -5.30
N GLY A 31 -7.28 1.01 -6.26
CA GLY A 31 -6.82 1.06 -7.64
C GLY A 31 -7.36 2.29 -8.36
N MET A 32 -6.50 3.26 -8.62
CA MET A 32 -6.81 4.56 -9.22
C MET A 32 -6.37 4.64 -10.70
N ALA A 33 -6.27 3.49 -11.37
CA ALA A 33 -6.20 3.44 -12.84
C ALA A 33 -7.58 3.71 -13.48
N SER A 34 -7.65 3.76 -14.81
CA SER A 34 -8.87 4.10 -15.56
C SER A 34 -10.10 3.28 -15.17
N CYS A 35 -9.99 1.94 -15.15
CA CYS A 35 -11.10 1.05 -14.78
C CYS A 35 -11.57 1.29 -13.34
N GLY A 36 -10.63 1.43 -12.39
CA GLY A 36 -10.96 1.67 -10.99
C GLY A 36 -11.62 3.03 -10.76
N ILE A 37 -11.12 4.09 -11.40
CA ILE A 37 -11.76 5.42 -11.35
C ILE A 37 -13.17 5.36 -11.94
N ALA A 38 -13.33 4.71 -13.10
CA ALA A 38 -14.63 4.55 -13.74
C ALA A 38 -15.63 3.76 -12.88
N ALA A 39 -15.14 2.78 -12.11
CA ALA A 39 -15.93 2.01 -11.15
C ALA A 39 -16.22 2.75 -9.83
N GLY A 40 -15.71 3.98 -9.65
CA GLY A 40 -15.97 4.80 -8.46
C GLY A 40 -14.93 4.71 -7.35
N ALA A 41 -13.72 4.20 -7.62
CA ALA A 41 -12.66 4.08 -6.61
C ALA A 41 -12.35 5.38 -5.88
N LYS A 42 -12.48 6.55 -6.54
CA LYS A 42 -12.25 7.86 -5.94
C LYS A 42 -13.23 8.14 -4.78
N ALA A 43 -14.52 7.93 -5.01
CA ALA A 43 -15.53 8.16 -3.98
C ALA A 43 -15.35 7.21 -2.78
N ALA A 44 -15.01 5.94 -3.07
CA ALA A 44 -14.72 4.96 -2.02
C ALA A 44 -13.46 5.32 -1.21
N PHE A 45 -12.40 5.81 -1.88
CA PHE A 45 -11.18 6.26 -1.22
C PHE A 45 -11.42 7.45 -0.29
N GLU A 46 -12.12 8.49 -0.77
CA GLU A 46 -12.44 9.68 0.02
C GLU A 46 -13.28 9.34 1.25
N LYS A 47 -14.28 8.46 1.08
CA LYS A 47 -15.10 7.98 2.19
C LYS A 47 -14.28 7.16 3.19
N ALA A 48 -13.42 6.27 2.71
CA ALA A 48 -12.55 5.48 3.57
C ALA A 48 -11.58 6.34 4.39
N GLN A 49 -11.06 7.45 3.85
CA GLN A 49 -10.21 8.37 4.61
C GLN A 49 -10.95 9.05 5.78
N GLN A 50 -12.26 9.28 5.65
CA GLN A 50 -13.08 9.87 6.71
C GLN A 50 -13.42 8.84 7.79
N ASP A 51 -13.77 7.62 7.36
CA ASP A 51 -14.23 6.56 8.27
C ASP A 51 -13.07 5.85 8.99
N PHE A 52 -11.88 5.86 8.40
CA PHE A 52 -10.66 5.23 8.93
C PHE A 52 -9.54 6.26 9.11
N PRO A 53 -9.60 7.10 10.17
CA PRO A 53 -8.55 8.07 10.46
C PRO A 53 -7.25 7.38 10.88
N GLN A 54 -6.15 8.12 10.79
CA GLN A 54 -4.81 7.62 11.13
C GLN A 54 -4.73 7.08 12.57
N GLY A 55 -3.88 6.07 12.79
CA GLY A 55 -3.61 5.51 14.12
C GLY A 55 -4.54 4.37 14.56
N ASN A 56 -5.45 3.91 13.71
CA ASN A 56 -6.35 2.78 13.97
C ASN A 56 -5.81 1.42 13.47
N GLY A 57 -4.53 1.36 13.08
CA GLY A 57 -3.95 0.16 12.48
C GLY A 57 -4.40 -0.10 11.04
N ILE A 58 -5.12 0.83 10.40
CA ILE A 58 -5.52 0.76 9.00
C ILE A 58 -4.85 1.89 8.22
N GLN A 59 -4.11 1.55 7.17
CA GLN A 59 -3.51 2.51 6.27
C GLN A 59 -4.27 2.54 4.94
N ILE A 60 -5.00 3.63 4.71
CA ILE A 60 -5.65 3.89 3.42
C ILE A 60 -4.62 4.46 2.43
N SER A 61 -4.52 3.89 1.24
CA SER A 61 -3.56 4.33 0.22
C SER A 61 -4.09 4.14 -1.19
N GLN A 62 -3.65 5.00 -2.11
CA GLN A 62 -3.94 4.90 -3.53
C GLN A 62 -2.80 4.19 -4.29
N THR A 63 -3.15 3.45 -5.34
CA THR A 63 -2.21 2.81 -6.27
C THR A 63 -2.73 2.91 -7.71
N GLY A 64 -1.93 2.50 -8.68
CA GLY A 64 -2.33 2.46 -10.09
C GLY A 64 -3.17 1.23 -10.43
N CYS A 65 -2.85 0.58 -11.55
CA CYS A 65 -3.53 -0.63 -12.00
C CYS A 65 -3.24 -1.81 -11.06
N LEU A 66 -4.28 -2.54 -10.68
CA LEU A 66 -4.18 -3.76 -9.87
C LEU A 66 -4.20 -5.06 -10.72
N GLY A 67 -4.42 -4.95 -12.04
CA GLY A 67 -4.58 -6.11 -12.92
C GLY A 67 -5.87 -6.91 -12.65
N PHE A 68 -6.90 -6.25 -12.13
CA PHE A 68 -8.17 -6.86 -11.73
C PHE A 68 -9.34 -5.96 -12.15
N CYS A 69 -9.42 -5.69 -13.46
CA CYS A 69 -10.40 -4.79 -14.07
C CYS A 69 -11.78 -5.46 -14.20
#